data_AF-A0A6L7YIV4-F1
#
_entry.id   AF-A0A6L7YIV4-F1
#
_cell.length_a   1.000
_cell.length_b   1.000
_cell.length_c   1.000
_cell.angle_alpha   90.00
_cell.angle_beta   90.00
_cell.angle_gamma   90.00
#
_symmetry.space_group_name_H-M   'P 1'
#
loop_
_entity.id
_entity.type
_entity.pdbx_description
1 polymer ?
#
loop_
_entity_poly.entity_id
_entity_poly.type
_entity_poly.pdbx_seq_one_letter_code
_entity_poly.pdbx_strand_id
1 'polypeptide(L)'
;MKRSALLLAALFVLGAIIAACGASEPQVVEKIVEVEKVVTEEVEVPVEVVKEVEVEKVVEKEVEVEVVKEIEVEVEKEVVKVERIEVPVEKIVEVQKIVEKEVEVVRSNLGESPDLAAAVDAGTLPPVWERIPAQPMIIPTLQDGIGEYGGVVRRFYLGPADGCNFFRLSRASLARFSQDGFSFIPAVARGWEVSDDGMEWTFFLREGMKWSDGDDFTADDFVWQYDNVITNEALNPTPPFFLKIGTEVGAISKVDDTTVKFTFPVPNFLFLEIAAQADEACYGNNSWKNVPWAPSHYMQEFHIDFNPDANALAEDAGFPDWTGLFDNKGQVNLNP
;
A
#
# COMPACT_ATOMS: atom_id res chain seq x y z
N MET A 1 -35.27 -25.91 -66.67
CA MET A 1 -35.79 -27.27 -66.42
C MET A 1 -35.06 -27.85 -65.20
N LYS A 2 -35.80 -28.51 -64.30
CA LYS A 2 -35.48 -29.68 -63.43
C LYS A 2 -34.02 -30.20 -63.42
N ARG A 3 -33.44 -30.74 -62.33
CA ARG A 3 -33.71 -30.99 -60.87
C ARG A 3 -32.31 -31.34 -60.27
N SER A 4 -31.92 -31.07 -59.02
CA SER A 4 -32.20 -31.79 -57.75
C SER A 4 -31.30 -31.10 -56.69
N ALA A 5 -31.74 -30.65 -55.50
CA ALA A 5 -32.37 -31.34 -54.36
C ALA A 5 -31.39 -32.07 -53.42
N LEU A 6 -31.11 -31.46 -52.25
CA LEU A 6 -31.21 -31.97 -50.86
C LEU A 6 -31.16 -30.70 -49.96
N LEU A 7 -32.13 -30.36 -49.09
CA LEU A 7 -32.52 -30.97 -47.79
C LEU A 7 -31.39 -30.89 -46.74
N LEU A 8 -31.60 -30.60 -45.44
CA LEU A 8 -32.80 -30.26 -44.64
C LEU A 8 -32.29 -29.71 -43.26
N ALA A 9 -32.89 -28.77 -42.52
CA ALA A 9 -33.73 -27.59 -42.79
C ALA A 9 -33.77 -26.70 -41.51
N ALA A 10 -34.42 -25.53 -41.56
CA ALA A 10 -34.82 -24.75 -40.38
C ALA A 10 -36.36 -24.79 -40.24
N LEU A 11 -36.90 -24.84 -39.02
CA LEU A 11 -38.35 -24.77 -38.80
C LEU A 11 -38.71 -24.13 -37.47
N PHE A 12 -39.50 -23.06 -37.56
CA PHE A 12 -40.10 -22.32 -36.45
C PHE A 12 -41.11 -23.18 -35.67
N VAL A 13 -41.21 -22.92 -34.36
CA VAL A 13 -42.50 -22.94 -33.66
C VAL A 13 -42.61 -21.66 -32.83
N LEU A 14 -43.58 -20.81 -33.18
CA LEU A 14 -44.03 -19.68 -32.37
C LEU A 14 -45.26 -20.18 -31.57
N GLY A 15 -45.27 -20.07 -30.24
CA GLY A 15 -46.35 -20.67 -29.45
C GLY A 15 -46.49 -20.15 -28.01
N ALA A 16 -47.46 -19.25 -27.84
CA ALA A 16 -48.21 -18.93 -26.61
C ALA A 16 -47.47 -18.58 -25.30
N ILE A 17 -47.72 -17.36 -24.83
CA ILE A 17 -47.49 -16.93 -23.44
C ILE A 17 -48.48 -17.63 -22.51
N ILE A 18 -48.00 -18.29 -21.46
CA ILE A 18 -48.75 -18.51 -20.21
C ILE A 18 -47.81 -18.16 -19.06
N ALA A 19 -48.25 -17.27 -18.17
CA ALA A 19 -47.52 -16.91 -16.97
C ALA A 19 -47.68 -17.99 -15.90
N ALA A 20 -46.57 -18.47 -15.34
CA ALA A 20 -46.54 -19.24 -14.10
C ALA A 20 -45.29 -18.82 -13.31
N CYS A 21 -45.49 -18.39 -12.07
CA CYS A 21 -44.41 -17.94 -11.18
C CYS A 21 -43.81 -19.14 -10.45
N GLY A 22 -42.48 -19.26 -10.43
CA GLY A 22 -41.76 -20.30 -9.70
C GLY A 22 -40.24 -20.07 -9.77
N ALA A 23 -39.58 -19.98 -8.61
CA ALA A 23 -38.14 -19.73 -8.53
C ALA A 23 -37.33 -21.03 -8.80
N SER A 24 -36.11 -20.87 -9.30
CA SER A 24 -35.14 -21.96 -9.50
C SER A 24 -33.79 -21.59 -8.89
N GLU A 25 -33.28 -22.44 -8.00
CA GLU A 25 -32.01 -22.23 -7.27
C GLU A 25 -30.78 -22.61 -8.14
N PRO A 26 -29.62 -21.94 -7.95
CA PRO A 26 -28.37 -22.30 -8.59
C PRO A 26 -27.62 -23.41 -7.81
N GLN A 27 -26.84 -24.24 -8.51
CA GLN A 27 -25.93 -25.22 -7.89
C GLN A 27 -24.46 -24.78 -8.00
N VAL A 28 -23.68 -25.06 -6.96
CA VAL A 28 -22.25 -24.77 -6.84
C VAL A 28 -21.46 -26.09 -6.84
N VAL A 29 -20.23 -26.07 -7.39
CA VAL A 29 -19.33 -27.23 -7.44
C VAL A 29 -18.02 -26.87 -6.72
N GLU A 30 -17.66 -27.66 -5.70
CA GLU A 30 -16.47 -27.43 -4.87
C GLU A 30 -15.27 -28.30 -5.27
N LYS A 31 -14.06 -27.86 -4.92
CA LYS A 31 -12.78 -28.56 -5.12
C LYS A 31 -11.93 -28.48 -3.85
N ILE A 32 -11.30 -29.59 -3.45
CA ILE A 32 -10.65 -29.78 -2.14
C ILE A 32 -9.12 -29.85 -2.30
N VAL A 33 -8.37 -29.25 -1.37
CA VAL A 33 -6.91 -29.39 -1.14
C VAL A 33 -6.66 -29.35 0.38
N GLU A 34 -5.68 -30.10 0.90
CA GLU A 34 -5.42 -30.28 2.34
C GLU A 34 -4.17 -29.52 2.85
N VAL A 35 -4.19 -29.06 4.10
CA VAL A 35 -3.04 -28.55 4.88
C VAL A 35 -3.23 -28.89 6.37
N GLU A 36 -2.16 -29.30 7.06
CA GLU A 36 -2.17 -29.69 8.49
C GLU A 36 -2.15 -28.51 9.48
N LYS A 37 -2.60 -28.75 10.72
CA LYS A 37 -2.50 -27.80 11.84
C LYS A 37 -1.86 -28.46 13.07
N VAL A 38 -0.84 -27.81 13.64
CA VAL A 38 -0.16 -28.23 14.87
C VAL A 38 -0.94 -27.76 16.11
N VAL A 39 -0.99 -28.61 17.14
CA VAL A 39 -1.47 -28.27 18.49
C VAL A 39 -0.27 -28.24 19.43
N THR A 40 -0.05 -27.13 20.12
CA THR A 40 0.91 -27.02 21.22
C THR A 40 0.21 -27.21 22.56
N GLU A 41 0.63 -28.22 23.31
CA GLU A 41 0.32 -28.40 24.73
C GLU A 41 1.60 -28.10 25.52
N GLU A 42 1.50 -27.24 26.54
CA GLU A 42 2.67 -26.88 27.37
C GLU A 42 2.97 -28.00 28.37
N VAL A 43 4.17 -28.58 28.27
CA VAL A 43 4.68 -29.57 29.23
C VAL A 43 5.85 -28.94 29.98
N GLU A 44 5.66 -28.62 31.26
CA GLU A 44 6.75 -28.19 32.15
C GLU A 44 7.72 -29.36 32.39
N VAL A 45 8.97 -29.21 31.93
CA VAL A 45 10.05 -30.16 32.23
C VAL A 45 10.99 -29.54 33.27
N PRO A 46 11.15 -30.14 34.47
CA PRO A 46 12.10 -29.63 35.46
C PRO A 46 13.54 -29.88 35.00
N VAL A 47 14.33 -28.81 34.87
CA VAL A 47 15.75 -28.89 34.52
C VAL A 47 16.58 -29.16 35.78
N GLU A 48 17.14 -30.36 35.90
CA GLU A 48 18.13 -30.69 36.92
C GLU A 48 19.55 -30.51 36.35
N VAL A 49 20.32 -29.56 36.88
CA VAL A 49 21.65 -29.21 36.37
C VAL A 49 22.70 -30.20 36.84
N VAL A 50 23.14 -31.10 35.96
CA VAL A 50 24.21 -32.08 36.25
C VAL A 50 25.54 -31.67 35.62
N LYS A 51 26.20 -30.72 36.30
CA LYS A 51 27.66 -30.52 36.38
C LYS A 51 28.41 -29.97 35.15
N GLU A 52 29.13 -28.86 35.38
CA GLU A 52 30.07 -28.25 34.44
C GLU A 52 31.38 -29.06 34.30
N VAL A 53 32.00 -29.02 33.11
CA VAL A 53 33.39 -29.43 32.87
C VAL A 53 34.01 -28.48 31.82
N GLU A 54 35.02 -27.71 32.24
CA GLU A 54 35.89 -26.94 31.33
C GLU A 54 36.94 -27.85 30.69
N VAL A 55 37.22 -27.70 29.38
CA VAL A 55 38.53 -28.05 28.78
C VAL A 55 38.90 -27.08 27.65
N GLU A 56 40.18 -26.74 27.59
CA GLU A 56 40.78 -25.80 26.64
C GLU A 56 41.03 -26.38 25.23
N LYS A 57 40.67 -25.59 24.20
CA LYS A 57 41.50 -25.18 23.02
C LYS A 57 42.17 -26.22 22.06
N VAL A 58 42.20 -25.78 20.79
CA VAL A 58 43.13 -26.06 19.64
C VAL A 58 42.84 -27.20 18.63
N VAL A 59 42.94 -26.81 17.34
CA VAL A 59 43.22 -27.51 16.06
C VAL A 59 42.06 -28.00 15.18
N GLU A 60 42.21 -27.63 13.90
CA GLU A 60 41.42 -27.88 12.69
C GLU A 60 41.31 -29.37 12.30
N LYS A 61 40.17 -29.75 11.68
CA LYS A 61 40.19 -30.51 10.41
C LYS A 61 38.82 -30.53 9.70
N GLU A 62 38.85 -30.36 8.39
CA GLU A 62 37.73 -30.72 7.50
C GLU A 62 37.64 -32.25 7.37
N VAL A 63 36.41 -32.77 7.30
CA VAL A 63 36.13 -34.14 6.85
C VAL A 63 34.80 -34.16 6.08
N GLU A 64 34.88 -34.33 4.76
CA GLU A 64 33.75 -34.79 3.95
C GLU A 64 33.48 -36.27 4.24
N VAL A 65 32.21 -36.68 4.36
CA VAL A 65 31.82 -38.10 4.36
C VAL A 65 30.63 -38.31 3.45
N GLU A 66 30.82 -39.20 2.47
CA GLU A 66 29.84 -39.61 1.46
C GLU A 66 28.88 -40.69 2.01
N VAL A 67 27.66 -40.75 1.46
CA VAL A 67 26.53 -41.55 1.99
C VAL A 67 26.68 -43.05 1.71
N VAL A 68 26.45 -43.93 2.71
CA VAL A 68 26.19 -45.36 2.47
C VAL A 68 25.14 -45.97 3.42
N LYS A 69 24.05 -46.45 2.80
CA LYS A 69 23.05 -47.46 3.22
C LYS A 69 21.88 -47.16 4.17
N GLU A 70 20.75 -47.77 3.77
CA GLU A 70 19.41 -47.73 4.36
C GLU A 70 19.24 -48.60 5.62
N ILE A 71 18.24 -48.26 6.42
CA ILE A 71 17.62 -49.12 7.43
C ILE A 71 16.11 -49.08 7.18
N GLU A 72 15.52 -50.21 6.79
CA GLU A 72 14.06 -50.35 6.73
C GLU A 72 13.48 -50.52 8.13
N VAL A 73 12.39 -49.81 8.42
CA VAL A 73 11.58 -49.98 9.63
C VAL A 73 10.11 -50.05 9.20
N GLU A 74 9.49 -51.22 9.28
CA GLU A 74 8.04 -51.36 9.14
C GLU A 74 7.34 -50.71 10.34
N VAL A 75 6.29 -49.92 10.06
CA VAL A 75 5.37 -49.39 11.07
C VAL A 75 3.94 -49.73 10.64
N GLU A 76 3.22 -50.45 11.49
CA GLU A 76 1.82 -50.82 11.25
C GLU A 76 0.91 -49.58 11.22
N LYS A 77 0.00 -49.52 10.23
CA LYS A 77 -0.99 -48.44 10.12
C LYS A 77 -2.26 -48.77 10.88
N GLU A 78 -2.45 -48.15 12.04
CA GLU A 78 -3.78 -48.04 12.66
C GLU A 78 -4.54 -46.85 12.04
N VAL A 79 -5.71 -47.13 11.43
CA VAL A 79 -6.49 -46.12 10.71
C VAL A 79 -7.55 -45.52 11.62
N VAL A 80 -7.25 -44.37 12.24
CA VAL A 80 -8.23 -43.57 12.97
C VAL A 80 -9.14 -42.84 11.98
N LYS A 81 -10.45 -42.98 12.19
CA LYS A 81 -11.49 -42.47 11.28
C LYS A 81 -11.83 -41.02 11.62
N VAL A 82 -11.35 -40.07 10.82
CA VAL A 82 -11.66 -38.64 10.97
C VAL A 82 -13.07 -38.36 10.44
N GLU A 83 -13.94 -37.82 11.29
CA GLU A 83 -15.24 -37.26 10.84
C GLU A 83 -15.05 -35.83 10.34
N ARG A 84 -15.66 -35.52 9.20
CA ARG A 84 -15.54 -34.23 8.53
C ARG A 84 -16.51 -33.23 9.17
N ILE A 85 -15.97 -32.26 9.90
CA ILE A 85 -16.74 -31.10 10.40
C ILE A 85 -16.59 -29.98 9.37
N GLU A 86 -17.71 -29.54 8.80
CA GLU A 86 -17.75 -28.40 7.89
C GLU A 86 -17.76 -27.11 8.71
N VAL A 87 -16.72 -26.29 8.54
CA VAL A 87 -16.61 -24.94 9.11
C VAL A 87 -16.52 -23.97 7.93
N PRO A 88 -17.41 -22.96 7.82
CA PRO A 88 -17.40 -22.04 6.69
C PRO A 88 -16.14 -21.16 6.70
N VAL A 89 -15.61 -20.89 5.50
CA VAL A 89 -14.45 -20.01 5.30
C VAL A 89 -14.90 -18.55 5.34
N GLU A 90 -15.23 -18.08 6.54
CA GLU A 90 -15.21 -16.66 6.89
C GLU A 90 -13.98 -16.39 7.77
N LYS A 91 -13.25 -15.31 7.50
CA LYS A 91 -12.00 -14.85 8.18
C LYS A 91 -10.72 -15.68 7.96
N ILE A 92 -10.05 -15.48 6.81
CA ILE A 92 -8.63 -15.02 6.84
C ILE A 92 -8.44 -13.84 5.86
N VAL A 93 -9.43 -12.95 5.85
CA VAL A 93 -9.17 -11.53 5.59
C VAL A 93 -9.88 -10.77 6.69
N GLU A 94 -9.26 -10.73 7.88
CA GLU A 94 -9.47 -9.56 8.73
C GLU A 94 -8.74 -8.40 8.04
N VAL A 95 -9.37 -7.87 6.98
CA VAL A 95 -9.43 -6.40 6.85
C VAL A 95 -9.82 -5.97 8.25
N GLN A 96 -8.98 -5.15 8.90
CA GLN A 96 -9.34 -4.60 10.19
C GLN A 96 -10.65 -3.87 9.98
N LYS A 97 -11.76 -4.52 10.34
CA LYS A 97 -13.10 -3.99 10.13
C LYS A 97 -13.16 -2.83 11.10
N ILE A 98 -12.85 -1.64 10.58
CA ILE A 98 -12.57 -0.46 11.40
C ILE A 98 -13.81 -0.28 12.24
N VAL A 99 -13.67 -0.61 13.53
CA VAL A 99 -14.66 -0.25 14.50
C VAL A 99 -14.53 1.24 14.56
N GLU A 100 -15.40 1.95 13.83
CA GLU A 100 -15.59 3.39 13.88
C GLU A 100 -16.17 3.75 15.26
N LYS A 101 -15.39 3.45 16.28
CA LYS A 101 -15.43 4.16 17.54
C LYS A 101 -14.97 5.56 17.18
N GLU A 102 -15.87 6.54 17.28
CA GLU A 102 -15.52 7.94 17.18
C GLU A 102 -14.32 8.20 18.08
N VAL A 103 -13.15 8.34 17.46
CA VAL A 103 -11.98 8.89 18.16
C VAL A 103 -12.24 10.37 18.20
N GLU A 104 -13.08 10.78 19.17
CA GLU A 104 -13.10 12.16 19.61
C GLU A 104 -11.66 12.48 20.02
N VAL A 105 -10.93 13.17 19.14
CA VAL A 105 -9.54 13.56 19.40
C VAL A 105 -9.59 14.46 20.62
N VAL A 106 -9.15 13.89 21.75
CA VAL A 106 -9.17 14.54 23.05
C VAL A 106 -8.19 15.71 22.98
N ARG A 107 -8.72 16.87 22.55
CA ARG A 107 -7.95 18.10 22.26
C ARG A 107 -7.06 18.51 23.43
N SER A 108 -7.42 18.15 24.66
CA SER A 108 -6.66 18.42 25.88
C SER A 108 -5.40 17.57 26.07
N ASN A 109 -5.18 16.52 25.27
CA ASN A 109 -4.06 15.58 25.42
C ASN A 109 -3.06 15.63 24.25
N LEU A 110 -3.20 16.60 23.33
CA LEU A 110 -2.26 16.80 22.23
C LEU A 110 -1.03 17.56 22.72
N GLY A 111 0.15 16.95 22.59
CA GLY A 111 1.43 17.64 22.73
C GLY A 111 1.94 18.16 21.39
N GLU A 112 2.85 19.12 21.44
CA GLU A 112 3.66 19.54 20.30
C GLU A 112 5.07 19.97 20.73
N SER A 113 5.98 20.09 19.76
CA SER A 113 7.36 20.51 20.04
C SER A 113 7.38 21.93 20.63
N PRO A 114 8.28 22.25 21.60
CA PRO A 114 8.41 23.59 22.18
C PRO A 114 8.55 24.71 21.14
N ASP A 115 9.24 24.46 20.03
CA ASP A 115 9.41 25.44 18.95
C ASP A 115 8.09 25.73 18.20
N LEU A 116 7.23 24.73 18.05
CA LEU A 116 5.91 24.88 17.43
C LEU A 116 4.94 25.57 18.41
N ALA A 117 4.96 25.19 19.70
CA ALA A 117 4.20 25.89 20.73
C ALA A 117 4.57 27.38 20.81
N ALA A 118 5.87 27.72 20.73
CA ALA A 118 6.32 29.11 20.66
C ALA A 118 5.83 29.84 19.39
N ALA A 119 5.73 29.15 18.24
CA ALA A 119 5.17 29.70 17.01
C ALA A 119 3.65 29.91 17.08
N VAL A 120 2.93 29.10 17.86
CA VAL A 120 1.50 29.28 18.19
C VAL A 120 1.32 30.47 19.14
N ASP A 121 2.11 30.56 20.22
CA ASP A 121 2.10 31.69 21.15
C ASP A 121 2.44 33.03 20.46
N ALA A 122 3.30 33.00 19.44
CA ALA A 122 3.62 34.15 18.60
C ALA A 122 2.52 34.51 17.56
N GLY A 123 1.49 33.67 17.40
CA GLY A 123 0.44 33.84 16.40
C GLY A 123 0.89 33.60 14.95
N THR A 124 2.04 32.96 14.75
CA THR A 124 2.61 32.64 13.43
C THR A 124 2.25 31.23 12.93
N LEU A 125 1.66 30.40 13.78
CA LEU A 125 1.24 29.03 13.47
C LEU A 125 -0.14 28.76 14.10
N PRO A 126 -1.07 28.09 13.41
CA PRO A 126 -2.31 27.63 14.03
C PRO A 126 -2.04 26.62 15.16
N PRO A 127 -2.91 26.49 16.17
CA PRO A 127 -2.75 25.50 17.23
C PRO A 127 -2.78 24.06 16.69
N VAL A 128 -2.18 23.11 17.43
CA VAL A 128 -2.00 21.72 16.95
C VAL A 128 -3.29 21.04 16.47
N TRP A 129 -4.44 21.30 17.12
CA TRP A 129 -5.74 20.71 16.75
C TRP A 129 -6.34 21.24 15.44
N GLU A 130 -5.77 22.31 14.86
CA GLU A 130 -6.12 22.85 13.53
C GLU A 130 -5.12 22.41 12.44
N ARG A 131 -4.00 21.76 12.84
CA ARG A 131 -2.95 21.24 11.93
C ARG A 131 -2.98 19.74 11.72
N ILE A 132 -3.58 18.98 12.63
CA ILE A 132 -3.71 17.52 12.50
C ILE A 132 -5.08 17.13 11.95
N PRO A 133 -5.18 16.03 11.18
CA PRO A 133 -6.47 15.52 10.72
C PRO A 133 -7.33 15.02 11.88
N ALA A 134 -8.65 14.93 11.65
CA ALA A 134 -9.64 14.47 12.63
C ALA A 134 -9.40 13.03 13.13
N GLN A 135 -8.70 12.21 12.34
CA GLN A 135 -8.27 10.86 12.74
C GLN A 135 -6.78 10.71 12.43
N PRO A 136 -5.85 11.18 13.30
CA PRO A 136 -4.42 11.10 13.05
C PRO A 136 -3.92 9.65 13.10
N MET A 137 -2.78 9.39 12.46
CA MET A 137 -2.10 8.09 12.60
C MET A 137 -1.56 7.96 14.04
N ILE A 138 -2.01 6.94 14.76
CA ILE A 138 -1.50 6.61 16.10
C ILE A 138 -0.35 5.61 15.94
N ILE A 139 0.87 6.09 16.18
CA ILE A 139 2.06 5.25 16.19
C ILE A 139 2.18 4.59 17.58
N PRO A 140 2.22 3.25 17.69
CA PRO A 140 2.41 2.58 18.97
C PRO A 140 3.80 2.89 19.53
N THR A 141 3.91 2.97 20.85
CA THR A 141 5.20 3.16 21.53
C THR A 141 6.15 2.01 21.23
N LEU A 142 7.41 2.34 20.93
CA LEU A 142 8.49 1.36 20.88
C LEU A 142 8.82 0.86 22.31
N GLN A 143 9.74 -0.10 22.41
CA GLN A 143 10.10 -0.75 23.68
C GLN A 143 10.54 0.24 24.78
N ASP A 144 11.13 1.37 24.38
CA ASP A 144 11.62 2.43 25.28
C ASP A 144 10.52 3.42 25.75
N GLY A 145 9.27 3.24 25.31
CA GLY A 145 8.11 4.02 25.76
C GLY A 145 7.76 5.23 24.88
N ILE A 146 7.20 6.27 25.50
CA ILE A 146 6.84 7.54 24.85
C ILE A 146 8.08 8.43 24.77
N GLY A 147 8.40 8.94 23.58
CA GLY A 147 9.55 9.82 23.36
C GLY A 147 9.36 11.26 23.85
N GLU A 148 10.47 11.97 24.00
CA GLU A 148 10.51 13.41 24.32
C GLU A 148 10.75 14.26 23.06
N TYR A 149 10.25 15.49 23.04
CA TYR A 149 10.46 16.41 21.91
C TYR A 149 11.88 17.01 21.90
N GLY A 150 12.45 17.14 20.69
CA GLY A 150 13.65 17.93 20.42
C GLY A 150 14.87 17.12 19.99
N GLY A 151 16.03 17.77 20.02
CA GLY A 151 17.30 17.19 19.55
C GLY A 151 17.53 17.35 18.04
N VAL A 152 18.67 16.84 17.56
CA VAL A 152 19.08 16.91 16.14
C VAL A 152 19.63 15.56 15.69
N VAL A 153 18.94 14.92 14.75
CA VAL A 153 19.39 13.65 14.14
C VAL A 153 20.52 13.94 13.13
N ARG A 154 21.77 13.74 13.56
CA ARG A 154 22.96 13.92 12.71
C ARG A 154 23.19 12.69 11.85
N ARG A 155 23.20 12.84 10.53
CA ARG A 155 23.38 11.76 9.55
C ARG A 155 24.49 12.10 8.56
N PHE A 156 25.06 11.09 7.93
CA PHE A 156 25.97 11.26 6.79
C PHE A 156 25.16 11.25 5.49
N TYR A 157 25.59 12.07 4.52
CA TYR A 157 24.96 12.24 3.22
C TYR A 157 26.06 12.35 2.16
N LEU A 158 25.96 11.61 1.07
CA LEU A 158 26.99 11.58 0.02
C LEU A 158 26.77 12.64 -1.09
N GLY A 159 25.83 13.56 -0.90
CA GLY A 159 25.45 14.59 -1.86
C GLY A 159 24.23 14.18 -2.72
N PRO A 160 23.81 15.02 -3.70
CA PRO A 160 22.53 14.88 -4.41
C PRO A 160 22.19 13.51 -5.00
N ALA A 161 23.19 12.68 -5.35
CA ALA A 161 22.98 11.33 -5.85
C ALA A 161 22.45 10.33 -4.78
N ASP A 162 22.61 10.64 -3.49
CA ASP A 162 22.19 9.82 -2.35
C ASP A 162 20.73 10.11 -1.93
N GLY A 163 19.85 10.35 -2.92
CA GLY A 163 18.45 10.73 -2.70
C GLY A 163 17.67 9.74 -1.82
N CYS A 164 17.96 8.43 -1.94
CA CYS A 164 17.38 7.38 -1.10
C CYS A 164 17.58 7.62 0.41
N ASN A 165 18.66 8.28 0.80
CA ASN A 165 18.98 8.61 2.19
C ASN A 165 18.03 9.68 2.75
N PHE A 166 17.61 10.63 1.89
CA PHE A 166 16.59 11.64 2.19
C PHE A 166 15.18 11.05 2.18
N PHE A 167 14.79 10.38 1.08
CA PHE A 167 13.44 9.85 0.86
C PHE A 167 12.93 8.96 2.01
N ARG A 168 13.79 8.12 2.59
CA ARG A 168 13.46 7.25 3.73
C ARG A 168 13.08 7.97 5.03
N LEU A 169 13.22 9.31 5.10
CA LEU A 169 12.77 10.12 6.23
C LEU A 169 11.59 11.05 5.92
N SER A 170 11.44 11.47 4.65
CA SER A 170 10.54 12.56 4.26
C SER A 170 9.28 12.12 3.51
N ARG A 171 9.20 10.84 3.10
CA ARG A 171 8.09 10.28 2.32
C ARG A 171 7.16 9.42 3.16
N ALA A 172 5.92 9.25 2.70
CA ALA A 172 4.85 8.58 3.44
C ALA A 172 3.95 7.77 2.49
N SER A 173 3.88 6.46 2.68
CA SER A 173 3.03 5.59 1.86
C SER A 173 1.54 5.64 2.25
N LEU A 174 0.64 5.17 1.37
CA LEU A 174 -0.81 5.10 1.65
C LEU A 174 -1.12 4.15 2.81
N ALA A 175 -0.51 2.97 2.76
CA ALA A 175 -0.40 2.01 3.85
C ALA A 175 1.09 1.89 4.26
N ARG A 176 1.42 1.11 5.28
CA ARG A 176 2.81 0.75 5.61
C ARG A 176 2.87 -0.70 6.03
N PHE A 177 4.06 -1.30 6.01
CA PHE A 177 4.28 -2.55 6.74
C PHE A 177 4.15 -2.31 8.26
N SER A 178 3.56 -3.27 8.96
CA SER A 178 3.72 -3.40 10.41
C SER A 178 5.19 -3.69 10.78
N GLN A 179 5.53 -3.47 12.05
CA GLN A 179 6.91 -3.65 12.55
C GLN A 179 7.43 -5.10 12.42
N ASP A 180 6.54 -6.09 12.29
CA ASP A 180 6.89 -7.48 12.01
C ASP A 180 7.26 -7.75 10.54
N GLY A 181 6.95 -6.83 9.62
CA GLY A 181 7.16 -6.96 8.17
C GLY A 181 6.14 -7.86 7.43
N PHE A 182 5.11 -8.37 8.10
CA PHE A 182 4.18 -9.36 7.53
C PHE A 182 2.76 -8.85 7.27
N SER A 183 2.33 -7.78 7.96
CA SER A 183 1.00 -7.18 7.78
C SER A 183 1.09 -5.76 7.22
N PHE A 184 -0.04 -5.26 6.73
CA PHE A 184 -0.18 -3.86 6.33
C PHE A 184 -1.00 -3.08 7.36
N ILE A 185 -0.58 -1.85 7.65
CA ILE A 185 -1.24 -0.94 8.59
C ILE A 185 -1.59 0.39 7.89
N PRO A 186 -2.64 1.10 8.35
CA PRO A 186 -2.98 2.45 7.88
C PRO A 186 -1.83 3.45 8.04
N ALA A 187 -1.68 4.37 7.07
CA ALA A 187 -0.68 5.44 7.09
C ALA A 187 -1.30 6.76 6.62
N VAL A 188 -1.01 7.27 5.41
CA VAL A 188 -1.73 8.43 4.85
C VAL A 188 -3.23 8.12 4.74
N ALA A 189 -3.57 6.93 4.25
CA ALA A 189 -4.93 6.42 4.33
C ALA A 189 -5.25 5.90 5.76
N ARG A 190 -6.47 6.12 6.24
CA ARG A 190 -7.02 5.49 7.45
C ARG A 190 -7.40 4.01 7.23
N GLY A 191 -7.55 3.59 5.97
CA GLY A 191 -7.83 2.21 5.58
C GLY A 191 -8.05 2.10 4.07
N TRP A 192 -8.35 0.90 3.60
CA TRP A 192 -8.61 0.60 2.19
C TRP A 192 -9.57 -0.59 2.02
N GLU A 193 -10.16 -0.68 0.84
CA GLU A 193 -10.97 -1.80 0.35
C GLU A 193 -10.45 -2.25 -1.02
N VAL A 194 -10.66 -3.52 -1.35
CA VAL A 194 -10.36 -4.12 -2.66
C VAL A 194 -11.59 -4.83 -3.18
N SER A 195 -11.86 -4.75 -4.48
CA SER A 195 -12.95 -5.49 -5.13
C SER A 195 -12.66 -7.00 -5.19
N ASP A 196 -13.72 -7.81 -5.29
CA ASP A 196 -13.61 -9.29 -5.36
C ASP A 196 -12.75 -9.79 -6.55
N ASP A 197 -12.70 -9.02 -7.64
CA ASP A 197 -11.88 -9.28 -8.82
C ASP A 197 -10.45 -8.71 -8.74
N GLY A 198 -10.11 -7.97 -7.68
CA GLY A 198 -8.81 -7.34 -7.48
C GLY A 198 -8.49 -6.19 -8.45
N MET A 199 -9.47 -5.71 -9.22
CA MET A 199 -9.29 -4.64 -10.21
C MET A 199 -9.47 -3.23 -9.63
N GLU A 200 -10.26 -3.06 -8.57
CA GLU A 200 -10.45 -1.77 -7.89
C GLU A 200 -9.87 -1.78 -6.48
N TRP A 201 -9.16 -0.72 -6.13
CA TRP A 201 -8.66 -0.45 -4.79
C TRP A 201 -9.11 0.94 -4.35
N THR A 202 -9.88 1.00 -3.27
CA THR A 202 -10.38 2.27 -2.71
C THR A 202 -9.63 2.58 -1.43
N PHE A 203 -8.99 3.75 -1.35
CA PHE A 203 -8.27 4.22 -0.17
C PHE A 203 -9.02 5.38 0.48
N PHE A 204 -9.25 5.27 1.78
CA PHE A 204 -9.88 6.31 2.58
C PHE A 204 -8.80 7.16 3.23
N LEU A 205 -8.70 8.42 2.84
CA LEU A 205 -7.86 9.43 3.46
C LEU A 205 -8.40 9.83 4.84
N ARG A 206 -7.62 10.63 5.58
CA ARG A 206 -8.02 11.20 6.87
C ARG A 206 -8.57 12.61 6.63
N GLU A 207 -9.75 12.91 7.17
CA GLU A 207 -10.37 14.24 7.06
C GLU A 207 -9.49 15.31 7.71
N GLY A 208 -9.29 16.44 7.03
CA GLY A 208 -8.48 17.57 7.53
C GLY A 208 -6.96 17.34 7.48
N MET A 209 -6.45 16.47 6.60
CA MET A 209 -5.01 16.43 6.31
C MET A 209 -4.57 17.71 5.59
N LYS A 210 -3.30 18.08 5.80
CA LYS A 210 -2.71 19.30 5.26
C LYS A 210 -1.31 19.06 4.72
N TRP A 211 -0.95 19.82 3.70
CA TRP A 211 0.43 20.02 3.27
C TRP A 211 1.23 20.81 4.32
N SER A 212 2.56 20.81 4.21
CA SER A 212 3.46 21.42 5.20
C SER A 212 3.37 22.96 5.25
N ASP A 213 2.84 23.59 4.21
CA ASP A 213 2.51 25.01 4.12
C ASP A 213 1.11 25.35 4.68
N GLY A 214 0.29 24.34 4.96
CA GLY A 214 -1.04 24.45 5.56
C GLY A 214 -2.22 24.34 4.57
N ASP A 215 -1.96 24.19 3.27
CA ASP A 215 -3.00 23.91 2.27
C ASP A 215 -3.63 22.52 2.51
N ASP A 216 -4.84 22.28 2.00
CA ASP A 216 -5.60 21.06 2.29
C ASP A 216 -5.14 19.90 1.41
N PHE A 217 -4.76 18.78 2.04
CA PHE A 217 -4.39 17.56 1.33
C PHE A 217 -5.66 16.73 1.08
N THR A 218 -6.01 16.53 -0.19
CA THR A 218 -7.27 15.88 -0.57
C THR A 218 -7.10 14.90 -1.74
N ALA A 219 -8.18 14.19 -2.08
CA ALA A 219 -8.25 13.38 -3.29
C ALA A 219 -8.02 14.17 -4.61
N ASP A 220 -8.15 15.51 -4.61
CA ASP A 220 -7.86 16.32 -5.80
C ASP A 220 -6.37 16.35 -6.13
N ASP A 221 -5.47 16.29 -5.15
CA ASP A 221 -4.02 16.19 -5.39
C ASP A 221 -3.62 14.89 -6.12
N PHE A 222 -4.40 13.83 -5.91
CA PHE A 222 -4.22 12.54 -6.59
C PHE A 222 -4.71 12.59 -8.04
N VAL A 223 -5.89 13.15 -8.26
CA VAL A 223 -6.45 13.32 -9.62
C VAL A 223 -5.63 14.32 -10.42
N TRP A 224 -5.22 15.43 -9.81
CA TRP A 224 -4.35 16.42 -10.46
C TRP A 224 -3.01 15.81 -10.87
N GLN A 225 -2.35 15.06 -9.98
CA GLN A 225 -1.11 14.35 -10.29
C GLN A 225 -1.32 13.30 -11.41
N TYR A 226 -2.45 12.59 -11.40
CA TYR A 226 -2.79 11.64 -12.45
C TYR A 226 -2.93 12.32 -13.81
N ASP A 227 -3.90 13.22 -13.94
CA ASP A 227 -4.31 13.85 -15.20
C ASP A 227 -3.22 14.74 -15.82
N ASN A 228 -2.45 15.45 -14.99
CA ASN A 228 -1.54 16.51 -15.45
C ASN A 228 -0.07 16.11 -15.45
N VAL A 229 0.34 15.09 -14.68
CA VAL A 229 1.76 14.69 -14.55
C VAL A 229 2.00 13.26 -15.01
N ILE A 230 1.19 12.30 -14.53
CA ILE A 230 1.37 10.88 -14.85
C ILE A 230 0.95 10.56 -16.28
N THR A 231 -0.17 11.11 -16.76
CA THR A 231 -0.64 10.90 -18.14
C THR A 231 -0.07 11.89 -19.16
N ASN A 232 0.72 12.87 -18.71
CA ASN A 232 1.33 13.88 -19.58
C ASN A 232 2.64 13.37 -20.19
N GLU A 233 2.61 12.98 -21.47
CA GLU A 233 3.77 12.40 -22.18
C GLU A 233 5.02 13.31 -22.20
N ALA A 234 4.86 14.64 -22.10
CA ALA A 234 5.98 15.58 -22.04
C ALA A 234 6.72 15.52 -20.69
N LEU A 235 5.99 15.19 -19.61
CA LEU A 235 6.53 15.10 -18.25
C LEU A 235 6.92 13.68 -17.87
N ASN A 236 6.10 12.69 -18.25
CA ASN A 236 6.25 11.29 -17.89
C ASN A 236 6.02 10.36 -19.11
N PRO A 237 6.98 10.26 -20.04
CA PRO A 237 6.87 9.43 -21.25
C PRO A 237 6.87 7.91 -20.98
N THR A 238 6.86 7.48 -19.72
CA THR A 238 6.74 6.08 -19.33
C THR A 238 5.92 6.00 -18.04
N PRO A 239 4.70 5.42 -18.07
CA PRO A 239 3.83 5.35 -16.90
C PRO A 239 4.54 4.76 -15.66
N PRO A 240 4.26 5.30 -14.47
CA PRO A 240 4.96 4.93 -13.24
C PRO A 240 4.67 3.47 -12.88
N PHE A 241 5.66 2.81 -12.28
CA PHE A 241 5.58 1.35 -12.02
C PHE A 241 4.36 0.98 -11.17
N PHE A 242 3.96 1.83 -10.22
CA PHE A 242 2.88 1.52 -9.29
C PHE A 242 1.49 1.45 -9.96
N LEU A 243 1.31 2.07 -11.14
CA LEU A 243 0.09 1.95 -11.94
C LEU A 243 0.19 0.90 -13.05
N LYS A 244 1.37 0.32 -13.29
CA LYS A 244 1.64 -0.47 -14.49
C LYS A 244 1.61 -1.97 -14.21
N ILE A 245 0.85 -2.72 -15.02
CA ILE A 245 0.77 -4.18 -14.96
C ILE A 245 1.07 -4.74 -16.35
N GLY A 246 2.30 -5.22 -16.56
CA GLY A 246 2.75 -5.67 -17.87
C GLY A 246 2.76 -4.54 -18.90
N THR A 247 1.87 -4.61 -19.89
CA THR A 247 1.64 -3.53 -20.88
C THR A 247 0.55 -2.54 -20.46
N GLU A 248 -0.28 -2.92 -19.50
CA GLU A 248 -1.45 -2.15 -19.10
C GLU A 248 -1.14 -1.08 -18.06
N VAL A 249 -1.96 -0.04 -18.02
CA VAL A 249 -1.84 1.09 -17.09
C VAL A 249 -3.18 1.31 -16.39
N GLY A 250 -3.14 1.42 -15.06
CA GLY A 250 -4.30 1.76 -14.24
C GLY A 250 -4.66 3.25 -14.30
N ALA A 251 -5.80 3.56 -13.70
CA ALA A 251 -6.30 4.92 -13.52
C ALA A 251 -6.42 5.29 -12.04
N ILE A 252 -6.31 6.57 -11.74
CA ILE A 252 -6.63 7.15 -10.43
C ILE A 252 -7.87 8.01 -10.60
N SER A 253 -8.79 7.96 -9.65
CA SER A 253 -10.03 8.74 -9.65
C SER A 253 -10.44 9.14 -8.24
N LYS A 254 -11.15 10.25 -8.13
CA LYS A 254 -11.75 10.74 -6.89
C LYS A 254 -13.18 10.21 -6.76
N VAL A 255 -13.54 9.72 -5.57
CA VAL A 255 -14.93 9.42 -5.19
C VAL A 255 -15.51 10.59 -4.40
N ASP A 256 -14.76 11.08 -3.42
CA ASP A 256 -15.01 12.29 -2.64
C ASP A 256 -13.66 12.87 -2.15
N ASP A 257 -13.67 14.04 -1.49
CA ASP A 257 -12.46 14.76 -1.03
C ASP A 257 -11.52 13.91 -0.17
N THR A 258 -12.05 12.86 0.48
CA THR A 258 -11.33 11.93 1.35
C THR A 258 -11.27 10.50 0.82
N THR A 259 -11.70 10.23 -0.41
CA THR A 259 -11.75 8.86 -0.96
C THR A 259 -11.19 8.81 -2.38
N VAL A 260 -10.06 8.09 -2.53
CA VAL A 260 -9.36 7.90 -3.81
C VAL A 260 -9.53 6.46 -4.26
N LYS A 261 -9.87 6.25 -5.54
CA LYS A 261 -9.97 4.93 -6.17
C LYS A 261 -8.90 4.74 -7.24
N PHE A 262 -8.19 3.63 -7.16
CA PHE A 262 -7.29 3.11 -8.18
C PHE A 262 -8.01 1.98 -8.92
N THR A 263 -8.01 2.01 -10.25
CA THR A 263 -8.64 1.00 -11.10
C THR A 263 -7.64 0.42 -12.08
N PHE A 264 -7.58 -0.89 -12.19
CA PHE A 264 -6.69 -1.64 -13.07
C PHE A 264 -7.50 -2.46 -14.09
N PRO A 265 -7.06 -2.56 -15.35
CA PRO A 265 -7.77 -3.36 -16.37
C PRO A 265 -7.56 -4.88 -16.21
N VAL A 266 -6.69 -5.30 -15.29
CA VAL A 266 -6.44 -6.69 -14.90
C VAL A 266 -6.25 -6.76 -13.37
N PRO A 267 -6.50 -7.92 -12.72
CA PRO A 267 -6.40 -8.04 -11.27
C PRO A 267 -5.00 -7.68 -10.73
N ASN A 268 -4.95 -6.86 -9.68
CA ASN A 268 -3.70 -6.41 -9.05
C ASN A 268 -3.68 -6.65 -7.54
N PHE A 269 -3.68 -7.92 -7.13
CA PHE A 269 -3.65 -8.28 -5.70
C PHE A 269 -2.35 -7.87 -4.98
N LEU A 270 -1.28 -7.52 -5.72
CA LEU A 270 -0.03 -6.97 -5.16
C LEU A 270 -0.10 -5.45 -4.93
N PHE A 271 -1.17 -4.77 -5.33
CA PHE A 271 -1.20 -3.30 -5.24
C PHE A 271 -1.09 -2.76 -3.82
N LEU A 272 -1.58 -3.48 -2.80
CA LEU A 272 -1.40 -3.05 -1.41
C LEU A 272 0.08 -3.07 -0.97
N GLU A 273 0.83 -4.08 -1.38
CA GLU A 273 2.27 -4.15 -1.11
C GLU A 273 3.01 -3.00 -1.81
N ILE A 274 2.64 -2.72 -3.06
CA ILE A 274 3.13 -1.57 -3.81
C ILE A 274 2.76 -0.26 -3.09
N ALA A 275 1.49 -0.06 -2.71
CA ALA A 275 1.00 1.14 -2.04
C ALA A 275 1.58 1.34 -0.63
N ALA A 276 2.12 0.27 -0.01
CA ALA A 276 2.87 0.34 1.25
C ALA A 276 4.35 0.70 1.06
N GLN A 277 4.92 0.45 -0.11
CA GLN A 277 6.34 0.70 -0.42
C GLN A 277 6.59 1.88 -1.35
N ALA A 278 5.62 2.26 -2.18
CA ALA A 278 5.86 3.06 -3.40
C ALA A 278 6.53 4.39 -3.12
N ASP A 279 6.18 5.07 -2.01
CA ASP A 279 6.77 6.36 -1.66
C ASP A 279 8.06 6.18 -0.83
N GLU A 280 8.04 5.31 0.17
CA GLU A 280 9.15 5.10 1.12
C GLU A 280 10.37 4.34 0.52
N ALA A 281 10.15 3.51 -0.50
CA ALA A 281 11.19 2.70 -1.10
C ALA A 281 11.79 3.35 -2.35
N CYS A 282 13.12 3.38 -2.42
CA CYS A 282 13.89 3.95 -3.54
C CYS A 282 13.82 3.12 -4.84
N TYR A 283 12.81 2.26 -5.00
CA TYR A 283 12.63 1.38 -6.15
C TYR A 283 11.89 2.12 -7.27
N GLY A 284 12.65 2.72 -8.21
CA GLY A 284 12.10 3.40 -9.39
C GLY A 284 11.44 4.76 -9.12
N ASN A 285 11.14 5.09 -7.86
CA ASN A 285 10.56 6.37 -7.44
C ASN A 285 11.62 7.46 -7.17
N ASN A 286 12.67 7.51 -8.00
CA ASN A 286 13.71 8.56 -7.94
C ASN A 286 13.23 9.91 -8.48
N SER A 287 12.06 9.95 -9.12
CA SER A 287 11.39 11.17 -9.56
C SER A 287 10.07 11.31 -8.81
N TRP A 288 9.83 12.48 -8.22
CA TRP A 288 8.55 12.85 -7.62
C TRP A 288 7.33 12.65 -8.58
N LYS A 289 7.54 12.64 -9.90
CA LYS A 289 6.52 12.28 -10.91
C LYS A 289 6.03 10.82 -10.84
N ASN A 290 6.67 9.98 -10.02
CA ASN A 290 6.32 8.57 -9.80
C ASN A 290 5.64 8.32 -8.44
N VAL A 291 5.08 9.36 -7.81
CA VAL A 291 4.17 9.22 -6.65
C VAL A 291 2.70 9.48 -7.05
N PRO A 292 1.71 8.97 -6.29
CA PRO A 292 0.30 9.06 -6.66
C PRO A 292 -0.37 10.41 -6.38
N TRP A 293 0.31 11.35 -5.73
CA TRP A 293 -0.19 12.70 -5.38
C TRP A 293 0.95 13.73 -5.42
N ALA A 294 0.63 15.00 -5.61
CA ALA A 294 1.57 16.11 -5.54
C ALA A 294 0.82 17.39 -5.09
N PRO A 295 1.49 18.39 -4.48
CA PRO A 295 0.83 19.60 -4.01
C PRO A 295 0.34 20.42 -5.21
N SER A 296 -0.92 20.24 -5.58
CA SER A 296 -1.46 20.73 -6.84
C SER A 296 -1.50 22.27 -6.88
N HIS A 297 -1.80 22.90 -5.76
CA HIS A 297 -1.78 24.36 -5.55
C HIS A 297 -0.40 24.99 -5.83
N TYR A 298 0.68 24.31 -5.45
CA TYR A 298 2.06 24.76 -5.70
C TYR A 298 2.50 24.44 -7.14
N MET A 299 2.29 23.20 -7.60
CA MET A 299 2.85 22.74 -8.87
C MET A 299 2.18 23.35 -10.10
N GLN A 300 0.95 23.84 -9.99
CA GLN A 300 0.25 24.56 -11.07
C GLN A 300 0.98 25.84 -11.51
N GLU A 301 1.76 26.50 -10.65
CA GLU A 301 2.55 27.69 -11.01
C GLU A 301 3.55 27.38 -12.15
N PHE A 302 4.06 26.16 -12.22
CA PHE A 302 5.10 25.76 -13.17
C PHE A 302 4.56 24.96 -14.36
N HIS A 303 3.25 24.69 -14.43
CA HIS A 303 2.63 23.84 -15.45
C HIS A 303 1.96 24.67 -16.55
N ILE A 304 2.27 24.37 -17.82
CA ILE A 304 1.87 25.21 -18.96
C ILE A 304 0.35 25.38 -19.14
N ASP A 305 -0.44 24.36 -18.79
CA ASP A 305 -1.90 24.41 -18.92
C ASP A 305 -2.60 25.24 -17.82
N PHE A 306 -1.89 25.56 -16.72
CA PHE A 306 -2.42 26.34 -15.60
C PHE A 306 -1.78 27.74 -15.50
N ASN A 307 -0.52 27.88 -15.90
CA ASN A 307 0.18 29.15 -15.99
C ASN A 307 0.68 29.42 -17.42
N PRO A 308 0.10 30.41 -18.15
CA PRO A 308 0.57 30.77 -19.49
C PRO A 308 2.01 31.31 -19.52
N ASP A 309 2.51 31.81 -18.39
CA ASP A 309 3.88 32.34 -18.25
C ASP A 309 4.91 31.24 -17.86
N ALA A 310 4.51 29.97 -17.73
CA ALA A 310 5.39 28.88 -17.28
C ALA A 310 6.68 28.72 -18.11
N ASN A 311 6.63 28.98 -19.43
CA ASN A 311 7.83 28.98 -20.27
C ASN A 311 8.73 30.20 -20.02
N ALA A 312 8.17 31.36 -19.69
CA ALA A 312 8.95 32.54 -19.34
C ALA A 312 9.63 32.35 -17.97
N LEU A 313 8.91 31.79 -16.99
CA LEU A 313 9.49 31.38 -15.70
C LEU A 313 10.64 30.39 -15.88
N ALA A 314 10.52 29.45 -16.82
CA ALA A 314 11.58 28.51 -17.15
C ALA A 314 12.81 29.19 -17.76
N GLU A 315 12.61 30.08 -18.74
CA GLU A 315 13.70 30.84 -19.37
C GLU A 315 14.44 31.71 -18.33
N ASP A 316 13.71 32.44 -17.49
CA ASP A 316 14.26 33.26 -16.39
C ASP A 316 15.03 32.42 -15.35
N ALA A 317 14.57 31.18 -15.11
CA ALA A 317 15.24 30.23 -14.23
C ALA A 317 16.38 29.43 -14.91
N GLY A 318 16.65 29.66 -16.20
CA GLY A 318 17.72 29.01 -16.96
C GLY A 318 17.41 27.62 -17.50
N PHE A 319 16.13 27.24 -17.57
CA PHE A 319 15.64 25.99 -18.17
C PHE A 319 15.22 26.21 -19.64
N PRO A 320 15.36 25.21 -20.52
CA PRO A 320 14.97 25.35 -21.94
C PRO A 320 13.47 25.54 -22.18
N ASP A 321 12.64 24.98 -21.29
CA ASP A 321 11.19 24.98 -21.35
C ASP A 321 10.59 24.70 -19.96
N TRP A 322 9.27 24.87 -19.84
CA TRP A 322 8.52 24.65 -18.61
C TRP A 322 8.71 23.25 -18.01
N THR A 323 8.92 22.20 -18.80
CA THR A 323 9.04 20.82 -18.28
C THR A 323 10.30 20.64 -17.44
N GLY A 324 11.40 21.31 -17.83
CA GLY A 324 12.64 21.32 -17.07
C GLY A 324 12.52 22.03 -15.72
N LEU A 325 11.86 23.20 -15.70
CA LEU A 325 11.61 23.94 -14.45
C LEU A 325 10.63 23.16 -13.55
N PHE A 326 9.55 22.65 -14.13
CA PHE A 326 8.53 21.88 -13.43
C PHE A 326 9.12 20.62 -12.77
N ASP A 327 9.93 19.84 -13.50
CA ASP A 327 10.63 18.68 -12.94
C ASP A 327 11.60 19.08 -11.82
N ASN A 328 12.30 20.20 -11.97
CA ASN A 328 13.18 20.74 -10.93
C ASN A 328 12.41 21.14 -9.67
N LYS A 329 11.26 21.80 -9.80
CA LYS A 329 10.47 22.32 -8.67
C LYS A 329 9.84 21.24 -7.82
N GLY A 330 9.37 20.15 -8.43
CA GLY A 330 8.84 19.01 -7.67
C GLY A 330 9.92 18.14 -6.99
N GLN A 331 11.21 18.34 -7.24
CA GLN A 331 12.26 17.57 -6.55
C GLN A 331 12.42 18.02 -5.09
N VAL A 332 11.74 17.31 -4.19
CA VAL A 332 11.76 17.50 -2.72
C VAL A 332 13.15 17.46 -2.06
N ASN A 333 14.15 16.85 -2.70
CA ASN A 333 15.53 16.84 -2.21
C ASN A 333 16.36 18.06 -2.67
N LEU A 334 15.83 18.86 -3.59
CA LEU A 334 16.39 20.14 -4.05
C LEU A 334 15.57 21.34 -3.54
N ASN A 335 14.26 21.14 -3.30
CA ASN A 335 13.32 22.10 -2.73
C ASN A 335 12.65 21.45 -1.50
N PRO A 336 13.37 21.30 -0.37
CA PRO A 336 12.89 20.65 0.85
C PRO A 336 12.00 21.56 1.72
#